data_AF-A0A8T6EI52-F1
#
_entry.id   AF-A0A8T6EI52-F1
#
_cell.length_a   1.000
_cell.length_b   1.000
_cell.length_c   1.000
_cell.angle_alpha   90.00
_cell.angle_beta   90.00
_cell.angle_gamma   90.00
#
_symmetry.space_group_name_H-M   'P 1'
#
loop_
_entity.id
_entity.type
_entity.pdbx_description
1 polymer ?
#
loop_
_entity_poly.entity_id
_entity_poly.type
_entity_poly.pdbx_seq_one_letter_code
_entity_poly.pdbx_strand_id
1 'polypeptide(L)' 'MEKARAVKATVHEIARLVFAMLRDGAEYVERSIEEFEKEYLQRKLAHIRRQAHAIGCDLVPRPELVPA' A
#
# COMPACT_ATOMS: atom_id res chain seq x y z
N MET A 1 27.98 2.99 5.01
CA MET A 1 28.14 1.75 4.21
C MET A 1 26.86 0.94 4.08
N GLU A 2 26.09 0.72 5.16
CA GLU A 2 24.86 -0.10 5.14
C GLU A 2 23.71 0.51 4.31
N LYS A 3 23.41 1.81 4.49
CA LYS A 3 22.35 2.50 3.72
C LYS A 3 22.56 2.44 2.21
N ALA A 4 23.80 2.57 1.74
CA ALA A 4 24.13 2.47 0.32
C ALA A 4 23.91 1.06 -0.24
N ARG A 5 24.11 0.01 0.58
CA ARG A 5 23.78 -1.38 0.20
C ARG A 5 22.27 -1.59 0.09
N ALA A 6 21.49 -1.04 1.02
CA ALA A 6 20.03 -1.10 0.97
C ALA A 6 19.48 -0.42 -0.30
N VAL A 7 19.95 0.79 -0.61
CA VAL A 7 19.54 1.51 -1.83
C VAL A 7 19.89 0.73 -3.09
N LYS A 8 21.12 0.17 -3.18
CA LYS A 8 21.52 -0.66 -4.32
C LYS A 8 20.64 -1.90 -4.48
N ALA A 9 20.28 -2.56 -3.38
CA ALA A 9 19.39 -3.72 -3.39
C ALA A 9 17.99 -3.33 -3.91
N THR A 10 17.43 -2.22 -3.45
CA THR A 10 16.13 -1.73 -3.92
C THR A 10 16.15 -1.39 -5.41
N VAL A 11 17.18 -0.70 -5.89
CA VAL A 11 17.33 -0.38 -7.32
C VAL A 11 17.44 -1.65 -8.16
N HIS A 12 18.22 -2.63 -7.70
CA HIS A 12 18.35 -3.91 -8.40
C HIS A 12 17.02 -4.66 -8.49
N GLU A 13 16.24 -4.65 -7.41
CA GLU A 13 14.91 -5.28 -7.39
C GLU A 13 13.96 -4.62 -8.39
N ILE A 14 13.94 -3.27 -8.45
CA ILE A 14 13.13 -2.52 -9.41
C ILE A 14 13.57 -2.83 -10.85
N ALA A 15 14.88 -2.82 -11.11
CA ALA A 15 15.42 -3.12 -12.44
C ALA A 15 15.04 -4.53 -12.91
N ARG A 16 15.08 -5.51 -12.01
CA ARG A 16 14.68 -6.89 -12.31
C ARG A 16 13.18 -6.99 -12.61
N LEU A 17 12.35 -6.28 -11.84
CA LEU A 17 10.90 -6.26 -12.05
C LEU A 17 10.55 -5.64 -13.41
N VAL A 18 11.12 -4.48 -13.73
CA VAL A 18 10.91 -3.82 -15.03
C VAL A 18 11.40 -4.70 -16.18
N PHE A 19 12.58 -5.33 -16.05
CA PHE A 19 13.08 -6.25 -17.06
C PHE A 19 12.13 -7.44 -17.28
N ALA A 20 11.60 -8.05 -16.22
CA ALA A 20 10.65 -9.14 -16.32
C ALA A 20 9.35 -8.69 -17.00
N MET A 21 8.82 -7.52 -16.64
CA MET A 21 7.63 -6.94 -17.27
C MET A 21 7.82 -6.74 -18.78
N LEU A 22 8.97 -6.20 -19.19
CA LEU A 22 9.30 -6.00 -20.60
C LEU A 22 9.54 -7.30 -21.35
N ARG A 23 10.21 -8.27 -20.73
CA ARG A 23 10.53 -9.58 -21.33
C ARG A 23 9.28 -10.42 -21.55
N ASP A 24 8.40 -10.45 -20.56
CA ASP A 24 7.24 -11.34 -20.55
C ASP A 24 6.01 -10.66 -21.20
N GLY A 25 6.16 -9.44 -21.71
CA GLY A 25 5.10 -8.70 -22.42
C GLY A 25 3.89 -8.41 -21.53
N ALA A 26 4.12 -8.21 -20.22
CA ALA A 26 3.05 -7.94 -19.28
C ALA A 26 2.30 -6.66 -19.70
N GLU A 27 0.99 -6.77 -19.90
CA GLU A 27 0.17 -5.59 -20.17
C GLU A 27 0.33 -4.61 -19.02
N TYR A 28 0.65 -3.36 -19.36
CA TYR A 28 0.64 -2.28 -18.40
C TYR A 28 -0.81 -2.06 -17.96
N VAL A 29 -1.16 -2.58 -16.80
CA VAL A 29 -2.45 -2.29 -16.18
C VAL A 29 -2.35 -0.88 -15.64
N GLU A 30 -2.98 0.06 -16.33
CA GLU A 30 -3.15 1.44 -15.88
C GLU A 30 -4.08 1.44 -14.66
N ARG A 31 -3.51 1.11 -13.50
CA ARG A 31 -4.16 1.29 -12.21
C ARG A 31 -3.91 2.73 -11.81
N SER A 32 -4.99 3.49 -11.68
CA SER A 32 -4.90 4.86 -11.19
C SER A 32 -4.37 4.87 -9.75
N ILE A 33 -3.71 5.97 -9.38
CA ILE A 33 -3.20 6.15 -8.02
C ILE A 33 -4.39 6.14 -7.04
N GLU A 34 -5.51 6.71 -7.44
CA GLU A 34 -6.75 6.79 -6.66
C GLU A 34 -7.32 5.40 -6.33
N GLU A 35 -7.26 4.44 -7.25
CA GLU A 35 -7.69 3.07 -7.00
C GLU A 35 -6.78 2.36 -6.02
N PHE A 36 -5.46 2.54 -6.16
CA PHE A 36 -4.48 2.00 -5.23
C PHE A 36 -4.69 2.56 -3.82
N GLU A 37 -4.88 3.87 -3.69
CA GLU A 37 -5.13 4.53 -2.41
C GLU A 37 -6.41 4.03 -1.76
N LYS A 38 -7.49 3.85 -2.51
CA LYS A 38 -8.75 3.27 -2.01
C LYS A 38 -8.55 1.86 -1.47
N GLU A 39 -7.92 0.97 -2.22
CA GLU A 39 -7.62 -0.40 -1.77
C GLU A 39 -6.73 -0.40 -0.52
N TYR A 40 -5.70 0.46 -0.51
CA TYR A 40 -4.79 0.60 0.62
C TYR A 40 -5.53 1.05 1.88
N LEU A 41 -6.38 2.06 1.78
CA LEU A 41 -7.21 2.55 2.88
C LEU A 41 -8.15 1.46 3.39
N GLN A 42 -8.81 0.71 2.50
CA GLN A 42 -9.67 -0.40 2.89
C GLN A 42 -8.90 -1.48 3.65
N ARG A 43 -7.72 -1.90 3.16
CA ARG A 43 -6.86 -2.88 3.84
C ARG A 43 -6.42 -2.38 5.21
N LYS A 44 -6.06 -1.11 5.31
CA LYS A 44 -5.67 -0.46 6.56
C LYS A 44 -6.82 -0.44 7.57
N LEU A 45 -8.02 -0.06 7.15
CA LEU A 45 -9.22 -0.07 8.00
C LEU A 45 -9.57 -1.49 8.47
N ALA A 46 -9.52 -2.48 7.57
CA ALA A 46 -9.77 -3.88 7.93
C ALA A 46 -8.74 -4.43 8.92
N HIS A 47 -7.47 -4.01 8.80
CA HIS A 47 -6.43 -4.34 9.77
C HIS A 47 -6.74 -3.74 11.15
N ILE A 48 -7.03 -2.44 11.21
CA ILE A 48 -7.34 -1.73 12.45
C ILE A 48 -8.59 -2.33 13.11
N ARG A 49 -9.64 -2.62 12.35
CA ARG A 49 -10.86 -3.25 12.87
C ARG A 49 -10.59 -4.62 13.48
N ARG A 50 -9.74 -5.44 12.86
CA ARG A 50 -9.33 -6.73 13.43
C ARG A 50 -8.55 -6.56 14.73
N GLN A 51 -7.64 -5.58 14.79
CA GLN A 51 -6.89 -5.27 16.01
C GLN A 51 -7.80 -4.77 17.13
N ALA A 52 -8.77 -3.90 16.83
CA ALA A 52 -9.75 -3.42 17.80
C ALA A 52 -10.58 -4.58 18.37
N HIS A 53 -11.09 -5.46 17.50
CA HIS A 53 -11.88 -6.62 17.93
C HIS A 53 -11.07 -7.58 18.82
N ALA A 54 -9.76 -7.71 18.57
CA ALA A 54 -8.89 -8.54 19.41
C ALA A 54 -8.75 -8.05 20.85
N ILE A 55 -8.96 -6.75 21.09
CA ILE A 55 -8.92 -6.12 22.42
C ILE A 55 -10.32 -5.82 22.98
N GLY A 56 -11.39 -6.32 22.36
CA GLY A 56 -12.77 -6.09 22.78
C GLY A 56 -13.30 -4.68 22.49
N CYS A 57 -12.72 -4.01 21.49
CA CYS A 57 -13.17 -2.69 21.04
C CYS A 57 -13.72 -2.74 19.61
N ASP A 58 -14.61 -1.82 19.27
CA ASP A 58 -15.11 -1.62 17.91
C ASP A 58 -14.61 -0.29 17.33
N LEU A 59 -14.27 -0.30 16.03
CA LEU A 59 -13.87 0.90 15.31
C LEU A 59 -15.13 1.70 14.93
N VAL A 60 -15.33 2.84 15.59
CA VAL A 60 -16.47 3.74 15.33
C VAL A 60 -16.02 4.90 14.45
N PRO A 61 -16.75 5.26 13.37
CA PRO A 61 -16.48 6.46 12.59
C PRO A 61 -16.54 7.71 13.47
N ARG A 62 -15.59 8.63 13.28
CA ARG A 62 -15.66 9.93 13.94
C ARG A 62 -16.86 10.69 13.36
N PRO A 63 -17.76 11.26 14.18
CA PRO A 63 -18.82 12.13 13.68
C PRO A 63 -18.18 13.34 12.99
N GLU A 64 -18.72 13.70 11.82
CA GLU A 64 -18.22 14.82 11.02
C GLU A 64 -18.22 16.10 11.86
N LEU A 65 -17.03 16.66 12.09
CA LEU A 65 -16.88 18.01 12.61
C LEU A 65 -17.39 18.94 11.52
N VAL A 66 -18.64 19.41 11.65
CA VAL A 66 -19.12 20.58 10.94
C VAL A 66 -18.21 21.75 11.35
N PRO A 67 -17.37 22.30 10.45
CA PRO A 67 -16.57 23.47 10.78
C PRO A 67 -17.52 24.65 11.00
N ALA A 68 -17.35 25.31 12.15
CA ALA A 68 -18.02 26.58 12.49
C ALA A 68 -17.50 27.73 11.62
#